data_AF-A0A5D4NUJ4-F1
#
_entry.id   AF-A0A5D4NUJ4-F1
#
_cell.length_a   1.000
_cell.length_b   1.000
_cell.length_c   1.000
_cell.angle_alpha   90.00
_cell.angle_beta   90.00
_cell.angle_gamma   90.00
#
_symmetry.space_group_name_H-M   'P 1'
#
loop_
_entity.id
_entity.type
_entity.pdbx_description
1 polymer ?
#
loop_
_entity_poly.entity_id
_entity_poly.type
_entity_poly.pdbx_seq_one_letter_code
_entity_poly.pdbx_strand_id
1 'polypeptide(L)'
;MNKVIVKGCVFIALAVILGMMLMYESKEGEELKDKVTLTEKYFAPGQSDVAVGIKTNKSIEIRDSEEKYCAMEFSNKKIFEVDCDKYLDFTIGDKVIIIYKDNRLIKLGKK
;
A
#
# COMPACT_ATOMS: atom_id res chain seq x y z
N MET A 1 19.09 -48.06 17.59
CA MET A 1 18.64 -47.03 16.63
C MET A 1 19.85 -46.58 15.80
N ASN A 2 19.88 -46.88 14.50
CA ASN A 2 21.08 -46.62 13.69
C ASN A 2 21.38 -45.12 13.65
N LYS A 3 22.57 -44.71 14.10
CA LYS A 3 23.01 -43.30 14.13
C LYS A 3 22.89 -42.62 12.76
N VAL A 4 22.93 -43.40 11.68
CA VAL A 4 22.75 -42.96 10.29
C VAL A 4 21.29 -42.57 10.00
N ILE A 5 20.32 -43.34 10.50
CA ILE A 5 18.88 -43.06 10.31
C ILE A 5 18.49 -41.78 11.05
N VAL A 6 18.99 -41.61 12.28
CA VAL A 6 18.72 -40.40 13.09
C VAL A 6 19.27 -39.14 12.40
N LYS A 7 20.50 -39.19 11.88
CA LYS A 7 21.11 -38.08 11.14
C LYS A 7 20.33 -37.76 9.85
N GLY A 8 19.82 -38.77 9.15
CA GLY A 8 18.98 -38.61 7.96
C GLY A 8 17.67 -37.88 8.26
N CYS A 9 16.96 -38.28 9.31
CA CYS A 9 15.72 -37.62 9.73
C CYS A 9 15.93 -36.14 10.11
N VAL A 10 17.04 -35.83 10.80
CA VAL A 10 17.39 -34.46 11.17
C VAL A 10 17.67 -33.60 9.92
N PHE A 11 18.37 -34.15 8.92
CA PHE A 11 18.63 -33.44 7.67
C PHE A 11 17.36 -33.13 6.88
N ILE A 12 16.43 -34.09 6.82
CA ILE A 12 15.14 -33.89 6.13
C ILE A 12 14.30 -32.83 6.86
N ALA A 13 14.24 -32.89 8.20
CA ALA A 13 13.52 -31.89 8.99
C ALA A 13 14.10 -30.48 8.79
N LEU A 14 15.43 -30.34 8.76
CA LEU A 14 16.09 -29.07 8.47
C LEU A 14 15.79 -28.56 7.07
N ALA A 15 15.79 -29.43 6.05
CA ALA A 15 15.45 -29.05 4.68
C ALA A 15 14.00 -28.56 4.54
N VAL A 16 13.05 -29.20 5.24
CA VAL A 16 11.64 -28.79 5.25
C VAL A 16 11.46 -27.43 5.92
N ILE A 17 12.12 -27.19 7.06
CA ILE A 17 12.08 -25.90 7.75
C ILE A 17 12.66 -24.79 6.85
N LEU A 18 13.79 -25.06 6.19
CA LEU A 18 14.41 -24.11 5.26
C LEU A 18 13.46 -23.79 4.09
N GLY A 19 12.79 -24.80 3.53
CA GLY A 19 11.81 -24.62 2.47
C GLY A 19 10.60 -23.77 2.90
N MET A 20 10.11 -23.94 4.13
CA MET A 20 9.03 -23.11 4.67
C MET A 20 9.46 -21.65 4.88
N MET A 21 10.68 -21.39 5.34
CA MET A 21 11.19 -20.02 5.49
C MET A 21 11.30 -19.29 4.14
N LEU A 22 11.82 -19.96 3.12
CA LEU A 22 11.97 -19.37 1.77
C LEU A 22 10.60 -19.05 1.13
N MET A 23 9.59 -19.89 1.35
CA MET A 23 8.21 -19.63 0.90
C MET A 23 7.57 -18.43 1.60
N TYR A 24 8.00 -18.11 2.83
CA TYR A 24 7.44 -17.00 3.60
C TYR A 24 7.94 -15.63 3.10
N GLU A 25 9.22 -15.54 2.72
CA GLU A 25 9.81 -14.31 2.19
C GLU A 25 9.36 -13.99 0.75
N SER A 26 8.94 -15.00 -0.01
CA SER A 26 8.53 -14.84 -1.41
C SER A 26 7.19 -14.12 -1.60
N LYS A 27 6.53 -13.70 -0.51
CA LYS A 27 5.31 -12.88 -0.54
C LYS A 27 5.60 -11.38 -0.53
N GLU A 28 6.77 -10.95 -0.98
CA GLU A 28 6.93 -9.53 -1.32
C GLU A 28 6.05 -9.22 -2.54
N GLY A 29 4.91 -8.57 -2.28
CA GLY A 29 4.02 -8.09 -3.33
C GLY A 29 4.77 -7.27 -4.38
N GLU A 30 4.43 -7.48 -5.65
CA GLU A 30 5.01 -6.74 -6.77
C GLU A 30 4.69 -5.25 -6.64
N GLU A 31 5.69 -4.39 -6.81
CA GLU A 31 5.46 -2.95 -6.91
C GLU A 31 4.79 -2.64 -8.25
N LEU A 32 3.53 -2.22 -8.20
CA LEU A 32 2.75 -1.88 -9.37
C LEU A 32 2.89 -0.39 -9.69
N LYS A 33 3.01 -0.07 -10.97
CA LYS A 33 3.23 1.29 -11.47
C LYS A 33 2.20 1.68 -12.51
N ASP A 34 1.40 2.71 -12.20
CA ASP A 34 0.38 3.23 -13.10
C ASP A 34 0.60 4.71 -13.43
N LYS A 35 0.32 5.10 -14.68
CA LYS A 35 0.24 6.50 -15.12
C LYS A 35 -1.22 6.93 -15.08
N VAL A 36 -1.58 7.80 -14.16
CA VAL A 36 -2.97 8.16 -13.86
C VAL A 36 -3.12 9.66 -13.68
N THR A 37 -4.36 10.13 -13.66
CA THR A 37 -4.68 11.51 -13.29
C THR A 37 -5.20 11.54 -11.87
N LEU A 38 -4.76 12.50 -11.05
CA LEU A 38 -5.37 12.76 -9.74
C LEU A 38 -6.76 13.37 -9.95
N THR A 39 -7.83 12.67 -9.55
CA THR A 39 -9.21 13.07 -9.85
C THR A 39 -9.93 13.72 -8.68
N GLU A 40 -9.55 13.39 -7.45
CA GLU A 40 -10.15 13.93 -6.24
C GLU A 40 -9.16 13.88 -5.07
N LYS A 41 -9.31 14.82 -4.13
CA LYS A 41 -8.65 14.77 -2.82
C LYS A 41 -9.71 14.81 -1.73
N TYR A 42 -9.54 13.97 -0.71
CA TYR A 42 -10.47 13.82 0.41
C TYR A 42 -9.81 14.26 1.70
N PHE A 43 -10.44 15.17 2.45
CA PHE A 43 -9.93 15.67 3.73
C PHE A 43 -10.89 15.32 4.86
N ALA A 44 -10.35 14.85 5.98
CA ALA A 44 -11.13 14.61 7.19
C ALA A 44 -11.25 15.88 8.03
N PRO A 45 -12.43 16.48 8.17
CA PRO A 45 -12.61 17.61 9.08
C PRO A 45 -12.56 17.11 10.53
N GLY A 46 -11.60 17.62 11.30
CA GLY A 46 -11.59 17.48 12.77
C GLY A 46 -11.32 16.07 13.31
N GLN A 47 -10.33 15.34 12.75
CA GLN A 47 -9.98 13.97 13.18
C GLN A 47 -11.15 12.99 13.10
N SER A 48 -11.97 13.13 12.06
CA SER A 48 -13.07 12.21 11.75
C SER A 48 -12.57 11.06 10.91
N ASP A 49 -13.11 9.85 11.11
CA ASP A 49 -12.87 8.70 10.25
C ASP A 49 -13.53 8.83 8.87
N VAL A 50 -14.19 9.97 8.62
CA VAL A 50 -14.85 10.31 7.36
C VAL A 50 -14.11 11.47 6.69
N ALA A 51 -13.59 11.21 5.50
CA ALA A 51 -12.98 12.23 4.64
C ALA A 51 -13.94 12.67 3.53
N VAL A 52 -13.98 13.97 3.26
CA VAL A 52 -14.87 14.59 2.27
C VAL A 52 -14.06 15.07 1.07
N GLY A 53 -14.51 14.68 -0.12
CA GLY A 53 -13.88 15.05 -1.40
C GLY A 53 -14.08 16.54 -1.72
N ILE A 54 -13.01 17.23 -2.12
CA ILE A 54 -13.03 18.66 -2.43
C ILE A 54 -13.96 18.98 -3.61
N LYS A 55 -13.92 18.19 -4.68
CA LYS A 55 -14.64 18.48 -5.92
C LYS A 55 -16.05 17.91 -5.94
N THR A 56 -16.24 16.71 -5.37
CA THR A 56 -17.48 15.95 -5.45
C THR A 56 -18.33 16.01 -4.18
N ASN A 57 -17.79 16.51 -3.07
CA ASN A 57 -18.40 16.41 -1.72
C ASN A 57 -18.74 14.97 -1.31
N LYS A 58 -18.14 13.97 -1.97
CA LYS A 58 -18.34 12.56 -1.64
C LYS A 58 -17.62 12.27 -0.33
N SER A 59 -18.29 11.54 0.56
CA SER A 59 -17.70 11.06 1.81
C SER A 59 -17.14 9.65 1.62
N ILE A 60 -15.97 9.40 2.20
CA ILE A 60 -15.34 8.08 2.26
C ILE A 60 -14.86 7.81 3.69
N GLU A 61 -14.83 6.55 4.08
CA GLU A 61 -14.19 6.13 5.32
C GLU A 61 -12.68 6.02 5.10
N ILE A 62 -11.90 6.55 6.03
CA ILE A 62 -10.43 6.42 6.09
C ILE A 62 -10.04 5.71 7.37
N ARG A 63 -8.94 4.96 7.34
CA ARG A 63 -8.48 4.18 8.50
C ARG A 63 -7.65 5.02 9.46
N ASP A 64 -6.82 5.90 8.92
CA ASP A 64 -6.00 6.81 9.72
C ASP A 64 -6.58 8.23 9.65
N SER A 65 -7.31 8.63 10.70
CA SER A 65 -7.88 9.98 10.88
C SER A 65 -6.94 10.97 11.57
N GLU A 66 -5.66 10.61 11.72
CA GLU A 66 -4.64 11.54 12.20
C GLU A 66 -4.58 12.79 11.30
N GLU A 67 -4.31 13.96 11.89
CA GLU A 67 -4.45 15.28 11.24
C GLU A 67 -3.70 15.44 9.90
N LYS A 68 -2.68 14.61 9.65
CA LYS A 68 -1.83 14.69 8.45
C LYS A 68 -2.26 13.76 7.32
N TYR A 69 -3.23 12.88 7.56
CA TYR A 69 -3.64 11.87 6.58
C TYR A 69 -4.89 12.31 5.82
N CYS A 70 -4.84 12.20 4.49
CA CYS A 70 -5.96 12.37 3.56
C CYS A 70 -6.00 11.20 2.60
N ALA A 71 -7.05 11.14 1.79
CA ALA A 71 -7.08 10.22 0.67
C ALA A 71 -7.00 10.95 -0.67
N MET A 72 -6.38 10.29 -1.64
CA MET A 72 -6.33 10.74 -3.03
C MET A 72 -6.94 9.68 -3.93
N GLU A 73 -7.86 10.09 -4.81
CA GLU A 73 -8.43 9.22 -5.83
C GLU A 73 -7.83 9.53 -7.19
N PHE A 74 -7.60 8.46 -7.94
CA PHE A 74 -6.97 8.52 -9.26
C PHE A 74 -7.91 8.01 -10.34
N SER A 75 -7.60 8.32 -11.60
CA SER A 75 -8.40 7.94 -12.77
C SER A 75 -8.58 6.43 -12.97
N ASN A 76 -7.78 5.60 -12.32
CA ASN A 76 -7.95 4.14 -12.26
C ASN A 76 -8.95 3.69 -11.17
N LYS A 77 -9.70 4.62 -10.56
CA LYS A 77 -10.64 4.42 -9.46
C LYS A 77 -10.00 3.91 -8.16
N LYS A 78 -8.67 3.96 -8.05
CA LYS A 78 -7.97 3.63 -6.80
C LYS A 78 -7.97 4.84 -5.89
N ILE A 79 -8.13 4.58 -4.60
CA ILE A 79 -8.05 5.56 -3.52
C ILE A 79 -6.92 5.11 -2.61
N PHE A 80 -5.99 6.02 -2.31
CA PHE A 80 -4.91 5.75 -1.36
C PHE A 80 -4.92 6.79 -0.26
N GLU A 81 -4.81 6.31 0.97
CA GLU A 81 -4.53 7.13 2.15
C GLU A 81 -3.05 7.55 2.11
N VAL A 82 -2.80 8.85 2.27
CA VAL A 82 -1.49 9.49 2.10
C VAL A 82 -1.31 10.61 3.11
N ASP A 83 -0.06 10.91 3.41
CA ASP A 83 0.33 12.13 4.10
C ASP A 83 0.09 13.33 3.17
N CYS A 84 -0.85 14.21 3.54
CA CYS A 84 -1.23 15.37 2.76
C CYS A 84 -0.09 16.37 2.62
N ASP A 85 0.66 16.57 3.71
CA ASP A 85 1.74 17.55 3.79
C ASP A 85 2.83 17.20 2.77
N LYS A 86 3.08 15.90 2.58
CA LYS A 86 4.04 15.40 1.60
C LYS A 86 3.62 15.65 0.14
N TYR A 87 2.33 15.73 -0.15
CA TYR A 87 1.80 15.77 -1.52
C TYR A 87 0.92 17.02 -1.79
N LEU A 88 1.19 18.12 -1.08
CA LEU A 88 0.55 19.42 -1.29
C LEU A 88 0.74 19.94 -2.73
N ASP A 89 1.91 19.69 -3.32
CA ASP A 89 2.30 20.20 -4.65
C ASP A 89 1.55 19.56 -5.84
N PHE A 90 0.71 18.56 -5.58
CA PHE A 90 -0.09 17.88 -6.60
C PHE A 90 -1.51 18.42 -6.59
N THR A 91 -2.03 18.82 -7.74
CA THR A 91 -3.37 19.40 -7.89
C THR A 91 -4.33 18.46 -8.60
N ILE A 92 -5.63 18.59 -8.33
CA ILE A 92 -6.65 17.81 -9.01
C ILE A 92 -6.59 18.12 -10.51
N GLY A 93 -6.44 17.09 -11.34
CA GLY A 93 -6.20 17.18 -12.78
C GLY A 93 -4.77 16.88 -13.20
N ASP A 94 -3.82 16.80 -12.27
CA ASP A 94 -2.43 16.49 -12.58
C ASP A 94 -2.24 15.05 -13.06
N LYS A 95 -1.42 14.90 -14.10
CA LYS A 95 -0.94 13.60 -14.57
C LYS A 95 0.24 13.16 -13.72
N VAL A 96 0.04 12.08 -12.98
CA VAL A 96 0.99 11.56 -12.01
C VAL A 96 1.34 10.10 -12.30
N ILE A 97 2.46 9.67 -11.76
CA ILE A 97 2.89 8.28 -11.72
C ILE A 97 2.74 7.82 -10.28
N ILE A 98 1.91 6.80 -10.07
CA ILE A 98 1.75 6.15 -8.78
C ILE A 98 2.51 4.83 -8.77
N ILE A 99 3.22 4.57 -7.68
CA ILE A 99 3.84 3.29 -7.36
C ILE A 99 3.20 2.80 -6.07
N TYR A 100 2.64 1.60 -6.09
CA TYR A 100 1.90 1.04 -4.96
C TYR A 100 2.17 -0.44 -4.77
N LYS A 101 2.03 -0.91 -3.53
CA LYS A 101 2.19 -2.30 -3.12
C LYS A 101 1.18 -2.60 -2.02
N ASP A 102 0.55 -3.77 -2.06
CA ASP A 102 -0.42 -4.22 -1.04
C ASP A 102 -1.50 -3.17 -0.72
N ASN A 103 -2.00 -2.50 -1.77
CA ASN A 103 -3.00 -1.43 -1.69
C ASN A 103 -2.55 -0.17 -0.91
N ARG A 104 -1.24 0.05 -0.77
CA ARG A 104 -0.64 1.25 -0.18
C ARG A 104 0.22 1.99 -1.20
N LEU A 105 0.13 3.31 -1.20
CA LEU A 105 0.94 4.15 -2.07
C LEU A 105 2.37 4.26 -1.51
N ILE A 106 3.35 3.80 -2.30
CA ILE A 106 4.77 3.91 -1.96
C ILE A 106 5.30 5.26 -2.42
N LYS A 107 4.99 5.64 -3.66
CA LYS A 107 5.53 6.83 -4.29
C LYS A 107 4.52 7.46 -5.23
N LEU A 108 4.49 8.78 -5.21
CA LEU A 108 3.76 9.60 -6.15
C LEU A 108 4.73 10.61 -6.75
N GLY A 109 4.74 10.70 -8.09
CA GLY A 109 5.63 11.58 -8.83
C GLY A 109 4.92 12.27 -9.98
N LYS A 110 5.45 13.41 -10.41
CA LYS A 110 5.01 14.07 -11.65
C LYS A 110 5.42 13.22 -12.85
N LYS A 111 4.59 13.22 -13.88
CA LYS A 111 4.91 12.57 -15.17
C LYS A 111 6.04 13.30 -15.89
#